data_AF-A0A2V6GHI2-F1
#
_entry.id   AF-A0A2V6GHI2-F1
#
_cell.length_a   1.000
_cell.length_b   1.000
_cell.length_c   1.000
_cell.angle_alpha   90.00
_cell.angle_beta   90.00
_cell.angle_gamma   90.00
#
_symmetry.space_group_name_H-M   'P 1'
#
loop_
_entity.id
_entity.type
_entity.pdbx_description
1 polymer ?
#
loop_
_entity_poly.entity_id
_entity_poly.type
_entity_poly.pdbx_seq_one_letter_code
_entity_poly.pdbx_strand_id
1 'polypeptide(L)'
;MDEETQRTRTELTSVHASPRRSAYVIVLCCVAAIGGFLFGFDSGVINGTVDALARAFGTDVAGTGFAVASVLLGCAFGAFGAGRLADSLGRRATMLLNAILF
;
A
#
# COMPACT_ATOMS: atom_id res chain seq x y z
N MET A 1 6.82 46.03 18.91
CA MET A 1 6.11 44.73 18.81
C MET A 1 5.54 44.71 17.40
N ASP A 2 6.29 44.07 16.51
CA ASP A 2 6.53 44.65 15.17
C ASP A 2 5.63 44.03 14.10
N GLU A 3 4.92 44.89 13.35
CA GLU A 3 4.06 44.53 12.21
C GLU A 3 4.77 43.68 11.13
N GLU A 4 6.10 43.76 11.08
CA GLU A 4 6.94 43.01 10.14
C GLU A 4 6.92 41.49 10.42
N THR A 5 6.72 41.09 11.69
CA THR A 5 6.59 39.67 12.07
C THR A 5 5.23 39.08 11.65
N GLN A 6 4.19 39.92 11.48
CA GLN A 6 2.88 39.46 11.00
C GLN A 6 2.85 39.23 9.49
N ARG A 7 3.52 40.07 8.68
CA ARG A 7 3.55 39.87 7.21
C ARG A 7 4.22 38.56 6.81
N THR A 8 5.31 38.19 7.47
CA THR A 8 6.03 36.94 7.20
C THR A 8 5.19 35.70 7.56
N ARG A 9 4.30 35.80 8.56
CA ARG A 9 3.38 34.69 8.92
C ARG A 9 2.21 34.52 7.94
N THR A 10 1.81 35.57 7.21
CA THR A 10 0.68 35.52 6.29
C THR A 10 1.05 34.94 4.92
N GLU A 11 2.31 35.06 4.47
CA GLU A 11 2.74 34.42 3.20
C GLU A 11 2.97 32.91 3.32
N LEU A 12 3.21 32.38 4.51
CA LEU A 12 3.51 30.96 4.75
C LEU A 12 2.27 30.04 4.75
N THR A 13 1.05 30.56 4.73
CA THR A 13 -0.20 29.77 4.79
C THR A 13 -0.97 29.66 3.47
N SER A 14 -0.56 30.35 2.41
CA SER A 14 -1.19 30.21 1.09
C SER A 14 -0.50 29.11 0.26
N VAL A 15 -0.55 27.87 0.74
CA VAL A 15 -0.49 26.72 -0.18
C VAL A 15 -1.83 26.74 -0.92
N HIS A 16 -1.90 27.53 -1.99
CA HIS A 16 -2.96 27.44 -2.98
C HIS A 16 -2.86 26.03 -3.60
N ALA A 17 -3.54 25.06 -2.98
CA ALA A 17 -3.74 23.75 -3.54
C ALA A 17 -4.58 23.96 -4.81
N SER A 18 -3.92 23.99 -5.97
CA SER A 18 -4.65 24.14 -7.22
C SER A 18 -5.67 22.99 -7.29
N PRO A 19 -6.94 23.25 -7.66
CA PRO A 19 -8.01 22.24 -7.61
C PRO A 19 -7.63 20.95 -8.35
N ARG A 20 -6.85 21.08 -9.43
CA ARG A 20 -6.34 19.95 -10.22
C ARG A 20 -5.30 19.10 -9.46
N ARG A 21 -4.49 19.71 -8.59
CA ARG A 21 -3.45 19.01 -7.82
C ARG A 21 -4.05 18.25 -6.64
N SER A 22 -5.05 18.81 -5.97
CA SER A 22 -5.79 18.11 -4.89
C SER A 22 -6.55 16.88 -5.40
N ALA A 23 -7.27 17.01 -6.53
CA ALA A 23 -7.99 15.88 -7.11
C ALA A 23 -7.04 14.72 -7.47
N TYR A 24 -5.86 15.03 -8.02
CA TYR A 24 -4.84 14.03 -8.33
C TYR A 24 -4.33 13.29 -7.08
N VAL A 25 -4.06 14.01 -5.99
CA VAL A 25 -3.61 13.41 -4.73
C VAL A 25 -4.70 12.54 -4.11
N ILE A 26 -5.96 12.98 -4.14
CA ILE A 26 -7.10 12.20 -3.64
C ILE A 26 -7.20 10.87 -4.40
N VAL A 27 -7.14 10.89 -5.73
CA VAL A 27 -7.15 9.66 -6.54
C VAL A 27 -5.97 8.76 -6.18
N LEU A 28 -4.78 9.30 -6.02
CA LEU A 28 -3.60 8.53 -5.64
C LEU A 28 -3.76 7.86 -4.26
N CYS A 29 -4.34 8.58 -3.29
CA CYS A 29 -4.68 8.03 -1.97
C CYS A 29 -5.74 6.94 -2.06
N CYS A 30 -6.79 7.11 -2.88
CA CYS A 30 -7.80 6.08 -3.10
C CYS A 30 -7.18 4.81 -3.69
N VAL A 31 -6.35 4.94 -4.73
CA VAL A 31 -5.67 3.77 -5.34
C VAL A 31 -4.74 3.10 -4.33
N ALA A 32 -3.99 3.87 -3.53
CA ALA A 32 -3.15 3.32 -2.47
C ALA A 32 -3.96 2.58 -1.39
N ALA A 33 -5.12 3.13 -1.01
CA ALA A 33 -6.03 2.50 -0.04
C ALA A 33 -6.63 1.20 -0.59
N ILE A 34 -7.00 1.16 -1.88
CA ILE A 34 -7.48 -0.07 -2.54
C ILE A 34 -6.38 -1.14 -2.52
N GLY A 35 -5.12 -0.78 -2.75
CA GLY A 35 -4.00 -1.72 -2.63
C GLY A 35 -3.88 -2.33 -1.23
N GLY A 36 -3.99 -1.50 -0.18
CA GLY A 36 -4.00 -1.98 1.21
C GLY A 36 -5.23 -2.84 1.55
N PHE A 37 -6.39 -2.51 0.99
CA PHE A 37 -7.62 -3.28 1.13
C PHE A 37 -7.50 -4.67 0.49
N LEU A 38 -6.99 -4.76 -0.73
CA LEU A 38 -6.78 -6.04 -1.44
C LEU A 38 -5.79 -6.94 -0.70
N PHE A 39 -4.72 -6.38 -0.15
CA PHE A 39 -3.78 -7.12 0.68
C PHE A 39 -4.44 -7.69 1.95
N GLY A 40 -5.28 -6.90 2.62
CA GLY A 40 -6.05 -7.37 3.78
C GLY A 40 -7.10 -8.43 3.43
N PHE A 41 -7.74 -8.30 2.27
CA PHE A 41 -8.72 -9.26 1.77
C PHE A 41 -8.09 -10.64 1.51
N ASP A 42 -6.94 -10.69 0.84
CA ASP A 42 -6.21 -11.93 0.56
C ASP A 42 -5.84 -12.68 1.85
N SER A 43 -5.26 -11.96 2.82
CA SER A 43 -4.96 -12.52 4.15
C SER A 43 -6.21 -13.01 4.90
N GLY A 44 -7.34 -12.31 4.75
CA GLY A 44 -8.62 -12.72 5.32
C GLY A 44 -9.18 -14.00 4.70
N VAL A 45 -9.11 -14.13 3.37
CA VAL A 45 -9.55 -15.34 2.65
C VAL A 45 -8.69 -16.54 3.04
N ILE A 46 -7.38 -16.37 3.14
CA ILE A 46 -6.47 -17.44 3.57
C ILE A 46 -6.83 -17.94 4.96
N ASN A 47 -7.00 -17.04 5.94
CA ASN A 47 -7.39 -17.43 7.29
C ASN A 47 -8.78 -18.09 7.33
N GLY A 48 -9.73 -17.62 6.51
CA GLY A 48 -11.08 -18.20 6.44
C GLY A 48 -11.17 -19.56 5.75
N THR A 49 -10.17 -19.92 4.93
CA THR A 49 -10.18 -21.15 4.12
C THR A 49 -9.13 -22.17 4.54
N VAL A 50 -8.23 -21.85 5.48
CA VAL A 50 -7.09 -22.69 5.87
C VAL A 50 -7.50 -24.12 6.28
N ASP A 51 -8.58 -24.25 7.07
CA ASP A 51 -9.09 -25.57 7.51
C ASP A 51 -9.74 -26.35 6.35
N ALA A 52 -10.41 -25.67 5.44
CA ALA A 52 -10.98 -26.29 4.25
C ALA A 52 -9.89 -26.74 3.28
N LEU A 53 -8.83 -25.96 3.14
CA LEU A 53 -7.66 -26.27 2.33
C LEU A 53 -6.90 -27.48 2.87
N ALA A 54 -6.68 -27.53 4.19
CA ALA A 54 -6.06 -28.68 4.86
C ALA A 54 -6.86 -29.97 4.63
N ARG A 55 -8.19 -29.90 4.70
CA ARG A 55 -9.07 -31.06 4.41
C ARG A 55 -9.09 -31.44 2.93
N ALA A 56 -9.05 -30.46 2.02
CA ALA A 56 -9.12 -30.69 0.58
C ALA A 56 -7.83 -31.31 0.02
N PHE A 57 -6.67 -30.90 0.54
CA PHE A 57 -5.36 -31.39 0.09
C PHE A 57 -4.79 -32.52 0.97
N GLY A 58 -5.45 -32.86 2.07
CA GLY A 58 -4.97 -33.88 3.02
C GLY A 58 -3.62 -33.51 3.66
N THR A 59 -3.30 -32.22 3.70
CA THR A 59 -2.01 -31.72 4.19
C THR A 59 -1.99 -31.62 5.70
N ASP A 60 -0.86 -32.01 6.30
CA ASP A 60 -0.61 -31.80 7.72
C ASP A 60 -0.59 -30.30 8.08
N VAL A 61 -0.82 -29.99 9.36
CA VAL A 61 -0.85 -28.62 9.90
C VAL A 61 0.43 -27.86 9.54
N ALA A 62 1.57 -28.54 9.56
CA ALA A 62 2.85 -27.95 9.18
C ALA A 62 2.92 -27.56 7.70
N GLY A 63 2.34 -28.37 6.79
CA GLY A 63 2.35 -28.09 5.35
C GLY A 63 1.46 -26.90 4.98
N THR A 64 0.26 -26.85 5.57
CA THR A 64 -0.67 -25.73 5.36
C THR A 64 -0.11 -24.43 5.96
N GLY A 65 0.51 -24.51 7.15
CA GLY A 65 1.20 -23.38 7.77
C GLY A 65 2.38 -22.87 6.95
N PHE A 66 3.18 -23.75 6.35
CA PHE A 66 4.27 -23.36 5.46
C PHE A 66 3.77 -22.65 4.20
N ALA A 67 2.67 -23.12 3.60
CA ALA A 67 2.05 -22.47 2.45
C ALA A 67 1.63 -21.03 2.79
N VAL A 68 0.91 -20.82 3.89
CA VAL A 68 0.50 -19.48 4.35
C VAL A 68 1.72 -18.60 4.69
N ALA A 69 2.70 -19.15 5.39
CA ALA A 69 3.90 -18.41 5.79
C ALA A 69 4.74 -17.97 4.58
N SER A 70 4.81 -18.79 3.52
CA SER A 70 5.56 -18.45 2.30
C SER A 70 5.00 -17.21 1.59
N VAL A 71 3.66 -17.05 1.56
CA VAL A 71 2.99 -15.88 1.00
C VAL A 71 3.33 -14.64 1.82
N LEU A 72 3.20 -14.71 3.16
CA LEU A 72 3.55 -13.61 4.06
C LEU A 72 5.03 -13.20 3.95
N LEU A 73 5.92 -14.18 3.83
CA LEU A 73 7.34 -13.97 3.66
C LEU A 73 7.62 -13.28 2.31
N GLY A 74 7.00 -13.71 1.23
CA GLY A 74 7.06 -13.01 -0.07
C GLY A 74 6.58 -11.57 0.01
N CYS A 75 5.47 -11.31 0.72
CA CYS A 75 4.97 -9.96 0.95
C CYS A 75 5.93 -9.10 1.77
N ALA A 76 6.60 -9.67 2.78
CA ALA A 76 7.60 -8.94 3.58
C ALA A 76 8.80 -8.49 2.73
N PHE A 77 9.33 -9.38 1.89
CA PHE A 77 10.39 -9.04 0.94
C PHE A 77 9.91 -8.02 -0.10
N GLY A 78 8.69 -8.16 -0.61
CA GLY A 78 8.07 -7.21 -1.52
C GLY A 78 7.94 -5.81 -0.91
N ALA A 79 7.45 -5.71 0.31
CA ALA A 79 7.32 -4.44 1.03
C ALA A 79 8.68 -3.79 1.32
N PHE A 80 9.69 -4.59 1.67
CA PHE A 80 11.05 -4.11 1.88
C PHE A 80 11.65 -3.48 0.61
N GLY A 81 11.44 -4.10 -0.56
CA GLY A 81 11.90 -3.58 -1.84
C GLY A 81 11.04 -2.43 -2.40
N ALA A 82 9.75 -2.40 -2.09
CA ALA A 82 8.78 -1.47 -2.68
C ALA A 82 9.11 0.00 -2.39
N GLY A 83 9.66 0.32 -1.21
CA GLY A 83 10.05 1.70 -0.88
C GLY A 83 11.15 2.24 -1.80
N ARG A 84 12.26 1.50 -1.93
CA ARG A 84 13.37 1.88 -2.83
C ARG A 84 12.93 1.88 -4.30
N LEU A 85 12.06 0.96 -4.68
CA LEU A 85 11.53 0.86 -6.04
C LEU A 85 10.60 2.05 -6.36
N ALA A 86 9.83 2.52 -5.38
CA ALA A 86 8.97 3.70 -5.49
C ALA A 86 9.76 5.00 -5.66
N ASP A 87 10.88 5.12 -4.94
CA ASP A 87 11.77 6.28 -5.04
C ASP A 87 12.57 6.30 -6.35
N SER A 88 12.92 5.13 -6.88
CA SER A 88 13.74 4.99 -8.10
C SER A 88 12.94 5.14 -9.41
N LEU A 89 11.76 4.52 -9.52
CA LEU A 89 10.97 4.49 -10.76
C LEU A 89 9.87 5.56 -10.80
N GLY A 90 9.63 6.22 -9.66
CA GLY A 90 8.54 7.17 -9.47
C GLY A 90 7.20 6.50 -9.19
N ARG A 91 6.40 7.13 -8.31
CA ARG A 91 5.14 6.60 -7.74
C ARG A 91 4.14 6.03 -8.77
N ARG A 92 4.11 6.58 -9.99
CA ARG A 92 3.19 6.16 -11.06
C ARG A 92 3.65 4.87 -11.75
N ALA A 93 4.96 4.69 -11.95
CA ALA A 93 5.51 3.48 -12.55
C ALA A 93 5.41 2.28 -11.57
N THR A 94 5.60 2.53 -10.28
CA THR A 94 5.44 1.50 -9.23
C THR A 94 4.00 1.02 -9.13
N MET A 95 3.03 1.93 -9.24
CA MET A 95 1.60 1.59 -9.32
C MET A 95 1.28 0.73 -10.56
N LEU A 96 1.85 1.07 -11.72
CA LEU A 96 1.63 0.32 -12.96
C LEU A 96 2.27 -1.08 -12.91
N LEU A 97 3.48 -1.18 -12.34
CA LEU A 97 4.17 -2.46 -12.16
C LEU A 97 3.37 -3.38 -11.23
N ASN A 98 2.83 -2.83 -10.14
CA ASN A 98 1.98 -3.59 -9.23
C ASN A 98 0.71 -4.12 -9.91
N ALA A 99 0.12 -3.34 -10.82
CA ALA A 99 -1.05 -3.75 -11.61
C ALA A 99 -0.76 -4.76 -12.72
N ILE A 100 0.52 -5.03 -13.04
CA ILE A 100 0.92 -6.08 -13.99
C ILE A 100 1.21 -7.40 -13.25
N LEU A 101 1.71 -7.30 -12.02
CA LEU A 101 2.10 -8.45 -11.21
C LEU A 101 0.94 -9.14 -10.48
N PHE A 102 -0.16 -8.40 -10.25
CA PHE A 102 -1.41 -8.85 -9.61
C PHE A 102 -2.57 -8.67 -10.57
#